data_AF-A0A673TR85-F1
#
_entry.id   AF-A0A673TR85-F1
#
_cell.length_a   1.000
_cell.length_b   1.000
_cell.length_c   1.000
_cell.angle_alpha   90.00
_cell.angle_beta   90.00
_cell.angle_gamma   90.00
#
_symmetry.space_group_name_H-M   'P 1'
#
loop_
_entity.id
_entity.type
_entity.pdbx_description
1 polymer ?
#
loop_
_entity_poly.entity_id
_entity_poly.type
_entity_poly.pdbx_seq_one_letter_code
_entity_poly.pdbx_strand_id
1 'polypeptide(L)'
;LERRDYFKKINFKKRWLLRYALFFHSFCLPPGPVLSFTIFSVLELSLSAGSLQLEHQRNVEHKRRDFTSCGNRKLYFDTHALVCLLEENGFTTQQAEITVSALVKITDANMDIVYKDMVTKTQQEITVQQIMSQIANVKKDMIILEKSEFSALRAENEKINLELHRLKQQVMDEVVKVRTDTKLEFNLEKSRVKELYSLNERKLLEMRTEMVALHAQQDRAVTQTDRKIDTEVAGLKTMLESHKLDNIKYLAGSVFTCLTVALGFYRLWM
;
A
#
# COMPACT_ATOMS: atom_id res chain seq x y z
N LEU A 1 6.80 -14.40 21.58
CA LEU A 1 6.34 -14.56 20.18
C LEU A 1 5.54 -15.86 19.99
N GLU A 2 5.90 -16.96 20.67
CA GLU A 2 5.25 -18.27 20.64
C GLU A 2 3.70 -18.30 20.75
N ARG A 3 3.09 -17.50 21.64
CA ARG A 3 1.62 -17.48 21.79
C ARG A 3 0.88 -16.95 20.55
N ARG A 4 1.50 -16.09 19.73
CA ARG A 4 0.86 -15.55 18.52
C ARG A 4 0.86 -16.56 17.37
N ASP A 5 1.88 -17.40 17.27
CA ASP A 5 1.95 -18.46 16.26
C ASP A 5 1.00 -19.62 16.58
N TYR A 6 0.85 -20.00 17.85
CA TYR A 6 -0.17 -20.97 18.25
C TYR A 6 -1.59 -20.49 17.92
N PHE A 7 -1.89 -19.20 18.13
CA PHE A 7 -3.21 -18.63 17.85
C PHE A 7 -3.52 -18.56 16.34
N LYS A 8 -2.51 -18.30 15.50
CA LYS A 8 -2.64 -18.35 14.03
C LYS A 8 -2.81 -19.78 13.52
N LYS A 9 -2.06 -20.74 14.07
CA LYS A 9 -2.14 -22.17 13.71
C LYS A 9 -3.52 -22.77 14.06
N ILE A 10 -4.08 -22.39 15.21
CA ILE A 10 -5.43 -22.79 15.65
C ILE A 10 -6.51 -22.13 14.79
N ASN A 11 -6.40 -20.83 14.48
CA ASN A 11 -7.37 -20.14 13.64
C ASN A 11 -7.39 -20.69 12.21
N PHE A 12 -6.23 -21.01 11.63
CA PHE A 12 -6.17 -21.57 10.28
C PHE A 12 -6.76 -22.98 10.24
N LYS A 13 -6.39 -23.85 11.18
CA LYS A 13 -6.93 -25.22 11.27
C LYS A 13 -8.44 -25.22 11.53
N LYS A 14 -8.95 -24.31 12.36
CA LYS A 14 -10.41 -24.11 12.58
C LYS A 14 -11.12 -23.60 11.33
N ARG A 15 -10.58 -22.60 10.62
CA ARG A 15 -11.19 -22.06 9.39
C ARG A 15 -11.24 -23.09 8.27
N TRP A 16 -10.23 -23.95 8.20
CA TRP A 16 -10.17 -25.04 7.23
C TRP A 16 -11.12 -26.19 7.57
N LEU A 17 -11.17 -26.62 8.84
CA LEU A 17 -12.16 -27.60 9.32
C LEU A 17 -13.60 -27.10 9.15
N LEU A 18 -13.87 -25.81 9.36
CA LEU A 18 -15.19 -25.21 9.09
C LEU A 18 -15.53 -25.24 7.60
N ARG A 19 -14.58 -24.93 6.70
CA ARG A 19 -14.80 -25.03 5.25
C ARG A 19 -15.03 -26.47 4.79
N TYR A 20 -14.32 -27.42 5.37
CA TYR A 20 -14.46 -28.85 5.07
C TYR A 20 -15.78 -29.42 5.62
N ALA A 21 -16.17 -29.04 6.83
CA ALA A 21 -17.45 -29.41 7.44
C ALA A 21 -18.63 -28.82 6.65
N LEU A 22 -18.53 -27.58 6.17
CA LEU A 22 -19.54 -26.97 5.30
C LEU A 22 -19.64 -27.68 3.94
N PHE A 23 -18.53 -28.14 3.38
CA PHE A 23 -18.52 -28.93 2.15
C PHE A 23 -19.24 -30.29 2.33
N PHE A 24 -19.01 -30.98 3.46
CA PHE A 24 -19.70 -32.24 3.78
C PHE A 24 -21.18 -32.05 4.15
N HIS A 25 -21.53 -30.97 4.85
CA HIS A 25 -22.91 -30.69 5.26
C HIS A 25 -23.80 -30.32 4.05
N SER A 26 -23.23 -29.71 3.00
CA SER A 26 -23.93 -29.43 1.75
C SER A 26 -24.24 -30.69 0.91
N PHE A 27 -23.58 -31.82 1.19
CA PHE A 27 -23.86 -33.10 0.52
C PHE A 27 -24.98 -33.91 1.20
N CYS A 28 -25.49 -33.45 2.35
CA CYS A 28 -26.48 -34.15 3.17
C CYS A 28 -27.87 -33.48 3.23
N LEU A 29 -28.09 -32.34 2.58
CA LEU A 29 -29.40 -31.68 2.54
C LEU A 29 -29.98 -31.64 1.11
N PRO A 30 -31.29 -31.88 0.93
CA PRO A 30 -31.95 -31.75 -0.36
C PRO A 30 -31.95 -30.26 -0.81
N PRO A 31 -31.95 -29.99 -2.13
CA PRO A 31 -31.73 -28.63 -2.62
C PRO A 31 -32.98 -27.77 -2.41
N GLY A 32 -32.86 -26.77 -1.54
CA GLY A 32 -33.80 -25.65 -1.42
C GLY A 32 -33.19 -24.37 -2.00
N PRO A 33 -33.97 -23.48 -2.64
CA PRO A 33 -33.45 -22.41 -3.47
C PRO A 33 -33.29 -21.11 -2.67
N VAL A 34 -32.24 -20.96 -1.88
CA VAL A 34 -31.78 -19.62 -1.46
C VAL A 34 -30.36 -19.73 -0.92
N LEU A 35 -29.39 -19.15 -1.63
CA LEU A 35 -28.16 -18.52 -1.12
C LEU A 35 -27.30 -18.08 -2.32
N SER A 36 -27.87 -17.22 -3.16
CA SER A 36 -27.12 -16.50 -4.18
C SER A 36 -26.65 -15.20 -3.56
N PHE A 37 -25.49 -15.16 -2.87
CA PHE A 37 -24.78 -13.88 -2.60
C PHE A 37 -23.31 -14.00 -2.14
N THR A 38 -22.71 -15.18 -2.12
CA THR A 38 -21.26 -15.36 -1.83
C THR A 38 -20.49 -16.02 -2.98
N ILE A 39 -20.91 -15.77 -4.22
CA ILE A 39 -20.25 -16.24 -5.44
C ILE A 39 -19.58 -15.04 -6.12
N PHE A 40 -18.47 -14.55 -5.55
CA PHE A 40 -17.60 -13.63 -6.31
C PHE A 40 -16.12 -13.89 -6.04
N SER A 41 -15.75 -14.33 -4.84
CA SER A 41 -14.36 -14.73 -4.54
C SER A 41 -14.03 -16.19 -4.87
N VAL A 42 -15.00 -16.95 -5.41
CA VAL A 42 -14.82 -18.37 -5.78
C VAL A 42 -14.35 -18.52 -7.24
N LEU A 43 -14.49 -17.49 -8.08
CA LEU A 43 -14.32 -17.62 -9.53
C LEU A 43 -12.86 -17.87 -9.97
N GLU A 44 -11.86 -17.46 -9.19
CA GLU A 44 -10.44 -17.65 -9.53
C GLU A 44 -9.90 -19.06 -9.21
N LEU A 45 -10.49 -19.76 -8.24
CA LEU A 45 -10.14 -21.17 -7.96
C LEU A 45 -10.87 -22.15 -8.90
N SER A 46 -11.85 -21.66 -9.67
CA SER A 46 -12.67 -22.46 -10.58
C SER A 46 -12.03 -22.73 -11.94
N LEU A 47 -11.02 -21.95 -12.35
CA LEU A 47 -10.37 -22.13 -13.64
C LEU A 47 -9.46 -23.36 -13.68
N SER A 48 -8.89 -23.76 -12.55
CA SER A 48 -8.11 -25.00 -12.45
C SER A 48 -8.94 -26.21 -11.99
N ALA A 49 -10.10 -25.99 -11.35
CA ALA A 49 -11.05 -27.05 -10.99
C ALA A 49 -11.97 -27.45 -12.17
N GLY A 50 -12.19 -26.54 -13.13
CA GLY A 50 -13.03 -26.77 -14.30
C GLY A 50 -12.49 -27.82 -15.28
N SER A 51 -11.16 -28.04 -15.32
CA SER A 51 -10.54 -29.08 -16.16
C SER A 51 -10.75 -30.48 -15.60
N LEU A 52 -10.80 -30.65 -14.26
CA LEU A 52 -11.08 -31.94 -13.62
C LEU A 52 -12.58 -32.29 -13.62
N GLN A 53 -13.46 -31.28 -13.58
CA GLN A 53 -14.92 -31.48 -13.61
C GLN A 53 -15.41 -31.99 -14.98
N LEU A 54 -14.82 -31.50 -16.08
CA LEU A 54 -15.16 -31.93 -17.44
C LEU A 54 -14.69 -33.35 -17.79
N GLU A 55 -13.67 -33.86 -17.09
CA GLU A 55 -13.17 -35.22 -17.28
C GLU A 55 -13.89 -36.23 -16.37
N HIS A 56 -14.30 -35.80 -15.17
CA HIS A 56 -15.10 -36.62 -14.27
C HIS A 56 -16.54 -36.80 -14.76
N GLN A 57 -17.15 -35.76 -15.35
CA GLN A 57 -18.53 -35.83 -15.84
C GLN A 57 -18.65 -36.75 -17.08
N ARG A 58 -17.63 -36.79 -17.95
CA ARG A 58 -17.59 -37.74 -19.08
C ARG A 58 -17.51 -39.22 -18.67
N ASN A 59 -16.95 -39.51 -17.50
CA ASN A 59 -16.76 -40.90 -17.04
C ASN A 59 -17.96 -41.44 -16.23
N VAL A 60 -18.75 -40.56 -15.62
CA VAL A 60 -19.97 -40.94 -14.89
C VAL A 60 -21.14 -41.20 -15.85
N GLU A 61 -21.20 -40.50 -16.99
CA GLU A 61 -22.33 -40.56 -17.91
C GLU A 61 -22.26 -41.73 -18.92
N HIS A 62 -21.08 -42.31 -19.14
CA HIS A 62 -20.89 -43.38 -20.15
C HIS A 62 -20.97 -44.82 -19.65
N LYS A 63 -21.31 -45.05 -18.37
CA LYS A 63 -21.36 -46.42 -17.84
C LYS A 63 -22.69 -46.77 -17.20
N ARG A 64 -23.78 -46.30 -17.80
CA ARG A 64 -25.04 -47.05 -17.79
C ARG A 64 -24.85 -48.27 -18.70
N ARG A 65 -23.97 -49.20 -18.28
CA ARG A 65 -23.97 -50.53 -18.88
C ARG A 65 -25.31 -51.13 -18.52
N ASP A 66 -26.07 -51.48 -19.53
CA ASP A 66 -27.23 -52.35 -19.39
C ASP A 66 -26.71 -53.69 -18.86
N PHE A 67 -26.68 -53.83 -17.54
CA PHE A 67 -26.36 -55.09 -16.89
C PHE A 67 -27.61 -55.95 -17.00
N THR A 68 -27.54 -56.91 -17.91
CA THR A 68 -28.58 -57.92 -18.10
C THR A 68 -28.85 -58.63 -16.77
N SER A 69 -30.01 -58.37 -16.20
CA SER A 69 -30.53 -59.11 -15.05
C SER A 69 -30.78 -60.56 -15.49
N CYS A 70 -29.79 -61.42 -15.28
CA CYS A 70 -29.99 -62.87 -15.29
C CYS A 70 -29.94 -63.36 -13.85
N GLY A 71 -30.86 -62.85 -13.02
CA GLY A 71 -31.21 -63.50 -11.77
C GLY A 71 -31.98 -64.78 -12.11
N ASN A 72 -31.45 -65.92 -11.70
CA ASN A 72 -32.08 -67.24 -11.83
C ASN A 72 -33.60 -67.14 -11.53
N ARG A 73 -34.44 -67.18 -12.56
CA ARG A 73 -35.90 -67.14 -12.43
C ARG A 73 -36.37 -68.45 -11.82
N LYS A 74 -36.35 -68.53 -10.48
CA LYS A 74 -36.92 -69.65 -9.74
C LYS A 74 -38.38 -69.35 -9.45
N LEU A 75 -39.27 -70.02 -10.18
CA LEU A 75 -40.68 -70.11 -9.80
C LEU A 75 -40.75 -71.02 -8.57
N TYR A 76 -41.36 -70.52 -7.49
CA TYR A 76 -41.41 -71.21 -6.19
C TYR A 76 -42.66 -72.09 -6.00
N PHE A 77 -43.58 -72.09 -6.97
CA PHE A 77 -44.79 -72.90 -6.92
C PHE A 77 -44.74 -74.01 -7.97
N ASP A 78 -45.17 -75.20 -7.54
CA ASP A 78 -45.31 -76.38 -8.38
C ASP A 78 -46.62 -76.30 -9.16
N THR A 79 -46.51 -76.11 -10.48
CA THR A 79 -47.64 -76.04 -11.42
C THR A 79 -48.53 -77.28 -11.33
N HIS A 80 -47.94 -78.46 -11.18
CA HIS A 80 -48.68 -79.72 -11.17
C HIS A 80 -49.45 -79.90 -9.85
N ALA A 81 -48.81 -79.61 -8.72
CA ALA A 81 -49.49 -79.65 -7.42
C ALA A 81 -50.69 -78.68 -7.35
N LEU A 82 -50.57 -77.51 -8.00
CA LEU A 82 -51.65 -76.53 -8.04
C LEU A 82 -52.82 -76.98 -8.93
N VAL A 83 -52.54 -77.69 -10.03
CA VAL A 83 -53.58 -78.30 -10.89
C VAL A 83 -54.32 -79.39 -10.13
N CYS A 84 -53.61 -80.33 -9.48
CA CYS A 84 -54.24 -81.38 -8.69
C CYS A 84 -55.12 -80.83 -7.57
N LEU A 85 -54.67 -79.78 -6.87
CA LEU A 85 -55.46 -79.13 -5.82
C LEU A 85 -56.75 -78.52 -6.38
N LEU A 86 -56.70 -77.89 -7.56
CA LEU A 86 -57.90 -77.30 -8.18
C LEU A 86 -58.88 -78.38 -8.63
N GLU A 87 -58.39 -79.50 -9.16
CA GLU A 87 -59.23 -80.66 -9.51
C GLU A 87 -59.92 -81.27 -8.28
N GLU A 88 -59.20 -81.43 -7.17
CA GLU A 88 -59.75 -81.90 -5.89
C GLU A 88 -60.87 -80.98 -5.35
N ASN A 89 -60.83 -79.69 -5.70
CA ASN A 89 -61.84 -78.70 -5.30
C ASN A 89 -62.99 -78.53 -6.33
N GLY A 90 -63.10 -79.46 -7.30
CA GLY A 90 -64.24 -79.53 -8.24
C GLY A 90 -64.06 -78.76 -9.53
N PHE A 91 -62.84 -78.32 -9.87
CA PHE A 91 -62.54 -77.77 -11.20
C PHE A 91 -62.30 -78.90 -12.21
N THR A 92 -62.69 -78.68 -13.46
CA THR A 92 -62.27 -79.56 -14.56
C THR A 92 -60.78 -79.38 -14.85
N THR A 93 -60.10 -80.42 -15.32
CA THR A 93 -58.66 -80.38 -15.68
C THR A 93 -58.31 -79.19 -16.57
N GLN A 94 -59.13 -78.90 -17.58
CA GLN A 94 -58.91 -77.74 -18.46
C GLN A 94 -59.04 -76.40 -17.72
N GLN A 95 -60.01 -76.26 -16.82
CA GLN A 95 -60.18 -75.04 -16.04
C GLN A 95 -59.04 -74.83 -15.05
N ALA A 96 -58.56 -75.91 -14.41
CA ALA A 96 -57.40 -75.89 -13.54
C ALA A 96 -56.15 -75.45 -14.32
N GLU A 97 -55.84 -76.10 -15.45
CA GLU A 97 -54.69 -75.76 -16.30
C GLU A 97 -54.71 -74.30 -16.79
N ILE A 98 -55.86 -73.79 -17.25
CA ILE A 98 -55.98 -72.40 -17.72
C ILE A 98 -55.75 -71.41 -16.56
N THR A 99 -56.28 -71.71 -15.38
CA THR A 99 -56.13 -70.85 -14.19
C THR A 99 -54.67 -70.82 -13.73
N VAL A 100 -54.03 -71.99 -13.65
CA VAL A 100 -52.60 -72.08 -13.31
C VAL A 100 -51.73 -71.42 -14.38
N SER A 101 -52.06 -71.56 -15.67
CA SER A 101 -51.36 -70.88 -16.78
C SER A 101 -51.45 -69.36 -16.68
N ALA A 102 -52.63 -68.82 -16.33
CA ALA A 102 -52.81 -67.39 -16.09
C ALA A 102 -51.98 -66.90 -14.89
N LEU A 103 -51.94 -67.67 -13.80
CA LEU A 103 -51.12 -67.39 -12.61
C LEU A 103 -49.61 -67.37 -12.93
N VAL A 104 -49.13 -68.34 -13.71
CA VAL A 104 -47.73 -68.36 -14.18
C VAL A 104 -47.42 -67.11 -14.98
N LYS A 105 -48.28 -66.72 -15.94
CA LYS A 105 -48.08 -65.52 -16.77
C LYS A 105 -48.08 -64.23 -15.95
N ILE A 106 -49.01 -64.09 -14.99
CA ILE A 106 -49.06 -62.92 -14.11
C ILE A 106 -47.82 -62.87 -13.21
N THR A 107 -47.39 -64.02 -12.67
CA THR A 107 -46.19 -64.09 -11.83
C THR A 107 -44.94 -63.76 -12.62
N ASP A 108 -44.79 -64.28 -13.84
CA ASP A 108 -43.64 -63.98 -14.70
C ASP A 108 -43.60 -62.48 -15.06
N ALA A 109 -44.74 -61.90 -15.44
CA ALA A 109 -44.85 -60.46 -15.70
C ALA A 109 -44.55 -59.60 -14.45
N ASN A 110 -45.04 -59.98 -13.27
CA ASN A 110 -44.75 -59.29 -12.02
C ASN A 110 -43.27 -59.42 -11.62
N MET A 111 -42.67 -60.60 -11.82
CA MET A 111 -41.25 -60.82 -11.54
C MET A 111 -40.38 -59.98 -12.46
N ASP A 112 -40.69 -59.88 -13.75
CA ASP A 112 -39.95 -59.03 -14.69
C ASP A 112 -39.98 -57.55 -14.28
N ILE A 113 -41.13 -57.03 -13.82
CA ILE A 113 -41.23 -55.65 -13.30
C ILE A 113 -40.39 -55.49 -12.04
N VAL A 114 -40.50 -56.41 -11.09
CA VAL A 114 -39.78 -56.35 -9.82
C VAL A 114 -38.26 -56.43 -10.02
N TYR A 115 -37.78 -57.34 -10.87
CA TYR A 115 -36.35 -57.47 -11.17
C TYR A 115 -35.78 -56.32 -11.99
N LYS A 116 -36.62 -55.58 -12.73
CA LYS A 116 -36.22 -54.38 -13.44
C LYS A 116 -35.93 -53.21 -12.50
N ASP A 117 -36.70 -53.09 -11.43
CA ASP A 117 -36.55 -52.00 -10.44
C ASP A 117 -35.64 -52.39 -9.26
N MET A 118 -35.39 -53.69 -9.04
CA MET A 118 -34.46 -54.17 -8.01
C MET A 118 -33.00 -54.07 -8.43
N VAL A 119 -32.14 -53.82 -7.45
CA VAL A 119 -30.68 -53.87 -7.60
C VAL A 119 -30.17 -55.20 -7.06
N THR A 120 -29.35 -55.91 -7.84
CA THR A 120 -28.74 -57.17 -7.39
C THR A 120 -27.63 -56.88 -6.37
N LYS A 121 -27.39 -57.82 -5.43
CA LYS A 121 -26.32 -57.68 -4.44
C LYS A 121 -24.95 -57.47 -5.10
N THR A 122 -24.67 -58.19 -6.17
CA THR A 122 -23.43 -58.03 -6.95
C THR A 122 -23.32 -56.63 -7.56
N GLN A 123 -24.42 -56.06 -8.06
CA GLN A 123 -24.42 -54.69 -8.58
C GLN A 123 -24.15 -53.66 -7.47
N GLN A 124 -24.77 -53.84 -6.30
CA GLN A 124 -24.52 -53.01 -5.14
C GLN A 124 -23.05 -53.06 -4.70
N GLU A 125 -22.44 -54.25 -4.64
CA GLU A 125 -21.03 -54.43 -4.29
C GLU A 125 -20.09 -53.72 -5.27
N ILE A 126 -20.35 -53.83 -6.59
CA ILE A 126 -19.57 -53.12 -7.62
C ILE A 126 -19.64 -51.61 -7.41
N THR A 127 -20.85 -51.07 -7.19
CA THR A 127 -21.04 -49.63 -6.94
C THR A 127 -20.33 -49.18 -5.67
N VAL A 128 -20.42 -49.96 -4.58
CA VAL A 128 -19.71 -49.65 -3.33
C VAL A 128 -18.20 -49.64 -3.54
N GLN A 129 -17.63 -50.63 -4.22
CA GLN A 129 -16.20 -50.67 -4.52
C GLN A 129 -15.75 -49.48 -5.38
N GLN A 130 -16.58 -49.07 -6.35
CA GLN A 130 -16.30 -47.90 -7.16
C GLN A 130 -16.31 -46.60 -6.33
N ILE A 131 -17.28 -46.43 -5.44
CA ILE A 131 -17.32 -45.29 -4.50
C ILE A 131 -16.10 -45.31 -3.57
N MET A 132 -15.74 -46.47 -3.02
CA MET A 132 -14.56 -46.60 -2.15
C MET A 132 -13.26 -46.24 -2.87
N SER A 133 -13.10 -46.64 -4.13
CA SER A 133 -11.97 -46.26 -4.97
C SER A 133 -11.90 -44.75 -5.21
N GLN A 134 -13.04 -44.12 -5.52
CA GLN A 134 -13.12 -42.66 -5.66
C GLN A 134 -12.74 -41.93 -4.37
N ILE A 135 -13.24 -42.39 -3.22
CA ILE A 135 -12.88 -41.84 -1.90
C ILE A 135 -11.37 -41.99 -1.65
N ALA A 136 -10.77 -43.13 -2.00
CA ALA A 136 -9.34 -43.36 -1.83
C ALA A 136 -8.49 -42.40 -2.69
N ASN A 137 -8.92 -42.10 -3.92
CA ASN A 137 -8.26 -41.13 -4.79
C ASN A 137 -8.34 -39.72 -4.22
N VAL A 138 -9.53 -39.25 -3.82
CA VAL A 138 -9.71 -37.93 -3.19
C VAL A 138 -8.85 -37.80 -1.92
N LYS A 139 -8.76 -38.88 -1.11
CA LYS A 139 -7.91 -38.91 0.07
C LYS A 139 -6.42 -38.78 -0.28
N LYS A 140 -5.96 -39.44 -1.35
CA LYS A 140 -4.58 -39.31 -1.83
C LYS A 140 -4.28 -37.88 -2.24
N ASP A 141 -5.17 -37.26 -3.01
CA ASP A 141 -5.00 -35.87 -3.48
C ASP A 141 -4.99 -34.89 -2.30
N MET A 142 -5.85 -35.08 -1.30
CA MET A 142 -5.84 -34.29 -0.06
C MET A 142 -4.49 -34.38 0.67
N ILE A 143 -3.91 -35.59 0.77
CA ILE A 143 -2.61 -35.79 1.42
C ILE A 143 -1.49 -35.11 0.63
N ILE A 144 -1.53 -35.18 -0.71
CA ILE A 144 -0.54 -34.51 -1.58
C ILE A 144 -0.63 -33.00 -1.39
N LEU A 145 -1.84 -32.45 -1.41
CA LEU A 145 -2.09 -31.02 -1.20
C LEU A 145 -1.58 -30.54 0.17
N GLU A 146 -1.86 -31.29 1.24
CA GLU A 146 -1.43 -30.96 2.60
C GLU A 146 0.09 -31.04 2.77
N LYS A 147 0.74 -32.04 2.15
CA LYS A 147 2.18 -32.24 2.29
C LYS A 147 3.01 -31.35 1.39
N SER A 148 2.62 -31.16 0.14
CA SER A 148 3.41 -30.44 -0.86
C SER A 148 3.07 -28.96 -0.88
N GLU A 149 1.87 -28.61 -1.35
CA GLU A 149 1.51 -27.22 -1.63
C GLU A 149 1.37 -26.40 -0.36
N PHE A 150 0.73 -26.96 0.67
CA PHE A 150 0.56 -26.24 1.91
C PHE A 150 1.88 -26.03 2.67
N SER A 151 2.81 -26.98 2.59
CA SER A 151 4.15 -26.82 3.16
C SER A 151 4.95 -25.77 2.42
N ALA A 152 4.91 -25.76 1.08
CA ALA A 152 5.56 -24.76 0.25
C ALA A 152 5.02 -23.35 0.54
N LEU A 153 3.70 -23.17 0.58
CA LEU A 153 3.06 -21.91 0.93
C LEU A 153 3.43 -21.42 2.33
N ARG A 154 3.53 -22.32 3.31
CA ARG A 154 3.97 -21.94 4.66
C ARG A 154 5.42 -21.44 4.65
N ALA A 155 6.32 -22.15 3.98
CA ALA A 155 7.73 -21.76 3.89
C ALA A 155 7.89 -20.41 3.17
N GLU A 156 7.15 -20.19 2.09
CA GLU A 156 7.15 -18.90 1.38
C GLU A 156 6.59 -17.77 2.26
N ASN A 157 5.50 -18.03 3.00
CA ASN A 157 4.93 -17.04 3.92
C ASN A 157 5.92 -16.67 5.04
N GLU A 158 6.60 -17.65 5.62
CA GLU A 158 7.66 -17.44 6.61
C GLU A 158 8.82 -16.62 6.03
N LYS A 159 9.25 -16.93 4.80
CA LYS A 159 10.28 -16.17 4.09
C LYS A 159 9.88 -14.71 3.87
N ILE A 160 8.68 -14.47 3.33
CA ILE A 160 8.15 -13.11 3.10
C ILE A 160 8.09 -12.34 4.43
N ASN A 161 7.66 -12.99 5.51
CA ASN A 161 7.57 -12.36 6.81
C ASN A 161 8.96 -11.97 7.36
N LEU A 162 9.99 -12.80 7.15
CA LEU A 162 11.38 -12.48 7.50
C LEU A 162 11.93 -11.31 6.67
N GLU A 163 11.70 -11.30 5.35
CA GLU A 163 12.10 -10.21 4.47
C GLU A 163 11.42 -8.89 4.85
N LEU A 164 10.13 -8.93 5.19
CA LEU A 164 9.38 -7.78 5.70
C LEU A 164 9.98 -7.24 7.00
N HIS A 165 10.31 -8.14 7.95
CA HIS A 165 10.96 -7.74 9.19
C HIS A 165 12.33 -7.09 8.95
N ARG A 166 13.13 -7.66 8.04
CA ARG A 166 14.43 -7.11 7.66
C ARG A 166 14.28 -5.73 7.02
N LEU A 167 13.38 -5.58 6.05
CA LEU A 167 13.16 -4.31 5.37
C LEU A 167 12.67 -3.23 6.34
N LYS A 168 11.76 -3.59 7.26
CA LYS A 168 11.29 -2.69 8.31
C LYS A 168 12.43 -2.19 9.19
N GLN A 169 13.35 -3.08 9.58
CA GLN A 169 14.52 -2.70 10.39
C GLN A 169 15.43 -1.76 9.60
N GLN A 170 15.75 -2.10 8.35
CA GLN A 170 16.60 -1.27 7.48
C GLN A 170 16.02 0.14 7.28
N VAL A 171 14.72 0.24 7.00
CA VAL A 171 14.06 1.55 6.85
C VAL A 171 14.12 2.36 8.14
N MET A 172 13.91 1.72 9.30
CA MET A 172 14.01 2.40 10.59
C MET A 172 15.42 2.91 10.86
N ASP A 173 16.44 2.11 10.55
CA ASP A 173 17.85 2.48 10.73
C ASP A 173 18.23 3.65 9.80
N GLU A 174 17.83 3.60 8.51
CA GLU A 174 18.06 4.69 7.55
C GLU A 174 17.32 5.98 7.94
N VAL A 175 16.09 5.89 8.45
CA VAL A 175 15.36 7.06 8.96
C VAL A 175 16.08 7.70 10.14
N VAL A 176 16.60 6.89 11.06
CA VAL A 176 17.37 7.40 12.21
C VAL A 176 18.66 8.06 11.72
N LYS A 177 19.39 7.42 10.81
CA LYS A 177 20.63 7.94 10.22
C LYS A 177 20.41 9.27 9.50
N VAL A 178 19.44 9.35 8.58
CA VAL A 178 19.10 10.60 7.89
C VAL A 178 18.73 11.69 8.88
N ARG A 179 17.93 11.37 9.91
CA ARG A 179 17.57 12.33 10.96
C ARG A 179 18.80 12.85 11.71
N THR A 180 19.75 11.99 12.08
CA THR A 180 20.97 12.41 12.78
C THR A 180 21.87 13.23 11.88
N ASP A 181 22.02 12.83 10.62
CA ASP A 181 22.85 13.51 9.62
C ASP A 181 22.31 14.91 9.32
N THR A 182 21.00 15.05 9.05
CA THR A 182 20.37 16.36 8.84
C THR A 182 20.46 17.25 10.08
N LYS A 183 20.31 16.68 11.28
CA LYS A 183 20.49 17.45 12.52
C LYS A 183 21.93 17.95 12.65
N LEU A 184 22.92 17.12 12.36
CA LEU A 184 24.33 17.51 12.41
C LEU A 184 24.62 18.62 11.38
N GLU A 185 24.18 18.44 10.14
CA GLU A 185 24.33 19.41 9.05
C GLU A 185 23.73 20.77 9.42
N PHE A 186 22.50 20.80 9.96
CA PHE A 186 21.87 22.02 10.44
C PHE A 186 22.68 22.70 11.55
N ASN A 187 23.24 21.92 12.49
CA ASN A 187 24.06 22.49 13.57
C ASN A 187 25.37 23.08 13.04
N LEU A 188 26.01 22.41 12.07
CA LEU A 188 27.21 22.92 11.42
C LEU A 188 26.92 24.22 10.67
N GLU A 189 25.83 24.26 9.88
CA GLU A 189 25.45 25.45 9.14
C GLU A 189 25.04 26.61 10.06
N LYS A 190 24.31 26.31 11.14
CA LYS A 190 24.00 27.30 12.19
C LYS A 190 25.28 27.88 12.82
N SER A 191 26.29 27.05 13.08
CA SER A 191 27.58 27.51 13.59
C SER A 191 28.30 28.40 12.58
N ARG A 192 28.32 28.01 11.30
CA ARG A 192 28.92 28.77 10.20
C ARG A 192 28.26 30.15 10.03
N VAL A 193 26.93 30.20 10.07
CA VAL A 193 26.17 31.47 10.02
C VAL A 193 26.51 32.35 11.22
N LYS A 194 26.60 31.78 12.43
CA LYS A 194 26.96 32.53 13.63
C LYS A 194 28.39 33.10 13.54
N GLU A 195 29.34 32.33 13.02
CA GLU A 195 30.71 32.76 12.81
C GLU A 195 30.79 33.91 11.80
N LEU A 196 30.12 33.78 10.66
CA LEU A 196 30.03 34.84 9.64
C LEU A 196 29.39 36.12 10.19
N TYR A 197 28.32 36.00 10.97
CA TYR A 197 27.68 37.14 11.61
C TYR A 197 28.65 37.86 12.56
N SER A 198 29.34 37.08 13.41
CA SER A 198 30.32 37.62 14.38
C SER A 198 31.53 38.26 13.68
N LEU A 199 31.92 37.76 12.50
CA LEU A 199 32.97 38.36 11.68
C LEU A 199 32.49 39.68 11.04
N ASN A 200 31.28 39.71 10.50
CA ASN A 200 30.70 40.92 9.93
C ASN A 200 30.49 42.01 10.97
N GLU A 201 30.05 41.65 12.18
CA GLU A 201 29.91 42.61 13.28
C GLU A 201 31.26 43.24 13.66
N ARG A 202 32.33 42.43 13.71
CA ARG A 202 33.70 42.92 13.93
C ARG A 202 34.14 43.88 12.83
N LYS A 203 33.98 43.50 11.56
CA LYS A 203 34.32 44.38 10.41
C LYS A 203 33.53 45.68 10.41
N LEU A 204 32.24 45.62 10.77
CA LEU A 204 31.40 46.80 10.87
C LEU A 204 31.89 47.74 11.98
N LEU A 205 32.31 47.18 13.12
CA LEU A 205 32.87 47.96 14.22
C LEU A 205 34.23 48.58 13.87
N GLU A 206 35.10 47.84 13.19
CA GLU A 206 36.37 48.34 12.65
C GLU A 206 36.14 49.51 11.70
N MET A 207 35.28 49.33 10.68
CA MET A 207 34.93 50.37 9.71
C MET A 207 34.31 51.60 10.38
N ARG A 208 33.45 51.42 11.40
CA ARG A 208 32.89 52.53 12.18
C ARG A 208 33.98 53.29 12.92
N THR A 209 34.94 52.58 13.50
CA THR A 209 36.07 53.18 14.23
C THR A 209 36.97 53.97 13.29
N GLU A 210 37.29 53.42 12.12
CA GLU A 210 38.05 54.09 11.06
C GLU A 210 37.33 55.35 10.56
N MET A 211 36.02 55.26 10.30
CA MET A 211 35.20 56.41 9.89
C MET A 211 35.27 57.54 10.91
N VAL A 212 35.13 57.23 12.20
CA VAL A 212 35.21 58.24 13.28
C VAL A 212 36.61 58.87 13.33
N ALA A 213 37.67 58.07 13.18
CA ALA A 213 39.04 58.58 13.16
C ALA A 213 39.30 59.53 11.97
N LEU A 214 38.86 59.15 10.78
CA LEU A 214 38.95 59.98 9.57
C LEU A 214 38.13 61.25 9.70
N HIS A 215 36.92 61.18 10.26
CA HIS A 215 36.08 62.35 10.50
C HIS A 215 36.74 63.33 11.47
N ALA A 216 37.31 62.83 12.58
CA ALA A 216 38.05 63.67 13.51
C ALA A 216 39.31 64.31 12.86
N GLN A 217 39.98 63.60 11.95
CA GLN A 217 41.09 64.17 11.17
C GLN A 217 40.61 65.27 10.22
N GLN A 218 39.50 65.04 9.52
CA GLN A 218 38.87 66.02 8.64
C GLN A 218 38.45 67.28 9.41
N ASP A 219 37.79 67.14 10.56
CA ASP A 219 37.36 68.25 11.40
C ASP A 219 38.53 69.11 11.86
N ARG A 220 39.65 68.47 12.24
CA ARG A 220 40.89 69.18 12.60
C ARG A 220 41.43 69.98 11.41
N ALA A 221 41.46 69.38 10.22
CA ALA A 221 41.92 70.05 9.00
C ALA A 221 41.02 71.24 8.64
N VAL A 222 39.69 71.05 8.67
CA VAL A 222 38.70 72.11 8.43
C VAL A 222 38.86 73.24 9.44
N THR A 223 38.94 72.93 10.73
CA THR A 223 39.13 73.94 11.79
C THR A 223 40.45 74.72 11.60
N GLN A 224 41.52 74.03 11.16
CA GLN A 224 42.78 74.69 10.88
C GLN A 224 42.68 75.64 9.68
N THR A 225 42.00 75.24 8.59
CA THR A 225 41.79 76.11 7.44
C THR A 225 40.89 77.30 7.79
N ASP A 226 39.86 77.08 8.60
CA ASP A 226 38.94 78.13 9.05
C ASP A 226 39.68 79.22 9.84
N ARG A 227 40.52 78.81 10.80
CA ARG A 227 41.38 79.75 11.55
C ARG A 227 42.37 80.51 10.66
N LYS A 228 42.90 79.87 9.61
CA LYS A 228 43.79 80.55 8.65
C LYS A 228 43.02 81.60 7.86
N ILE A 229 41.82 81.26 7.37
CA ILE A 229 40.93 82.18 6.67
C ILE A 229 40.62 83.38 7.56
N ASP A 230 40.22 83.17 8.82
CA ASP A 230 39.94 84.26 9.77
C ASP A 230 41.14 85.19 9.97
N THR A 231 42.35 84.62 10.08
CA THR A 231 43.59 85.38 10.25
C THR A 231 43.91 86.20 9.01
N GLU A 232 43.79 85.61 7.81
CA GLU A 232 43.99 86.31 6.54
C GLU A 232 42.94 87.41 6.32
N VAL A 233 41.67 87.15 6.65
CA VAL A 233 40.58 88.15 6.59
C VAL A 233 40.85 89.32 7.53
N ALA A 234 41.26 89.06 8.78
CA ALA A 234 41.64 90.10 9.73
C ALA A 234 42.84 90.91 9.23
N GLY A 235 43.87 90.23 8.70
CA GLY A 235 45.05 90.87 8.11
C GLY A 235 44.67 91.77 6.93
N LEU A 236 43.91 91.26 5.97
CA LEU A 236 43.41 92.05 4.83
C LEU A 236 42.57 93.25 5.28
N LYS A 237 41.73 93.09 6.31
CA LYS A 237 40.95 94.19 6.88
C LYS A 237 41.84 95.28 7.48
N THR A 238 42.87 94.91 8.26
CA THR A 238 43.82 95.90 8.81
C THR A 238 44.58 96.64 7.72
N MET A 239 45.01 95.93 6.68
CA MET A 239 45.70 96.52 5.51
C MET A 239 44.77 97.47 4.72
N LEU A 240 43.50 97.11 4.60
CA LEU A 240 42.48 97.98 3.99
C LEU A 240 42.26 99.24 4.84
N GLU A 241 42.16 99.11 6.16
CA GLU A 241 42.01 100.24 7.08
C GLU A 241 43.24 101.17 7.05
N SER A 242 44.46 100.61 7.01
CA SER A 242 45.69 101.41 6.88
C SER A 242 45.73 102.14 5.53
N HIS A 243 45.37 101.48 4.43
CA HIS A 243 45.33 102.09 3.10
C HIS A 243 44.29 103.22 3.02
N LYS A 244 43.12 103.08 3.67
CA LYS A 244 42.14 104.17 3.80
C LYS A 244 42.74 105.36 4.55
N LEU A 245 43.43 105.12 5.67
CA LEU A 245 44.06 106.19 6.45
C LEU A 245 45.17 106.89 5.65
N ASP A 246 45.98 106.15 4.90
CA ASP A 246 47.04 106.74 4.06
C ASP A 246 46.46 107.57 2.93
N ASN A 247 45.40 107.10 2.25
CA ASN A 247 44.68 107.91 1.26
C ASN A 247 44.14 109.22 1.85
N ILE A 248 43.59 109.18 3.07
CA ILE A 248 43.14 110.40 3.77
C ILE A 248 44.32 111.34 4.04
N LYS A 249 45.48 110.82 4.49
CA LYS A 249 46.70 111.64 4.70
C LYS A 249 47.21 112.26 3.40
N TYR A 250 47.31 111.49 2.32
CA TYR A 250 47.74 111.99 1.01
C TYR A 250 46.79 113.06 0.46
N LEU A 251 45.48 112.87 0.63
CA LEU A 251 44.47 113.86 0.26
C LEU A 251 44.60 115.15 1.08
N ALA A 252 44.74 115.04 2.40
CA ALA A 252 44.93 116.21 3.26
C ALA A 252 46.23 116.96 2.90
N GLY A 253 47.31 116.22 2.66
CA GLY A 253 48.60 116.78 2.22
C GLY A 253 48.49 117.50 0.87
N SER A 254 47.81 116.92 -0.12
CA SER A 254 47.66 117.54 -1.44
C SER A 254 46.77 118.79 -1.42
N VAL A 255 45.69 118.79 -0.63
CA VAL A 255 44.85 119.99 -0.43
C VAL A 255 45.65 121.07 0.29
N PHE A 256 46.43 120.72 1.32
CA PHE A 256 47.26 121.68 2.05
C PHE A 256 48.40 122.26 1.19
N THR A 257 49.05 121.46 0.35
CA THR A 257 50.06 121.96 -0.60
C THR A 257 49.42 122.85 -1.66
N CYS A 258 48.26 122.47 -2.21
CA CYS A 258 47.51 123.31 -3.15
C CYS A 258 47.12 124.66 -2.52
N LEU A 259 46.59 124.66 -1.30
CA LEU A 259 46.31 125.87 -0.53
C LEU A 259 47.57 126.72 -0.32
N THR A 260 48.70 126.10 0.04
CA THR A 260 49.98 126.80 0.24
C THR A 260 50.45 127.47 -1.05
N VAL A 261 50.35 126.77 -2.19
CA VAL A 261 50.69 127.31 -3.51
C VAL A 261 49.74 128.46 -3.88
N ALA A 262 48.43 128.30 -3.70
CA ALA A 262 47.44 129.33 -3.98
C ALA A 262 47.66 130.60 -3.12
N LEU A 263 47.96 130.43 -1.82
CA LEU A 263 48.32 131.53 -0.92
C LEU A 263 49.65 132.18 -1.33
N GLY A 264 50.63 131.39 -1.78
CA GLY A 264 51.88 131.89 -2.34
C GLY A 264 51.67 132.75 -3.58
N PHE A 265 50.82 132.31 -4.51
CA PHE A 265 50.42 133.10 -5.69
C PHE A 265 49.64 134.36 -5.32
N TYR A 266 48.68 134.26 -4.39
CA TYR A 266 47.92 135.42 -3.90
C TYR A 266 48.85 136.50 -3.32
N ARG A 267 49.91 136.09 -2.61
CA ARG A 267 50.92 136.99 -2.03
C ARG A 267 51.84 137.66 -3.07
N LEU A 268 51.98 137.10 -4.27
CA LEU A 268 52.73 137.68 -5.38
C LEU A 268 51.87 138.56 -6.30
N TRP A 269 50.54 138.46 -6.21
CA TRP A 269 49.58 139.21 -7.04
C TRP A 269 49.06 140.49 -6.36
N MET A 270 49.13 140.59 -5.02
CA MET A 270 48.92 141.83 -4.24
C MET A 270 50.24 142.56 -4.03
#